data_AF-A0A316AM36-F1
#
_entry.id   AF-A0A316AM36-F1
#
_cell.length_a   1.000
_cell.length_b   1.000
_cell.length_c   1.000
_cell.angle_alpha   90.00
_cell.angle_beta   90.00
_cell.angle_gamma   90.00
#
_symmetry.space_group_name_H-M   'P 1'
#
loop_
_entity.id
_entity.type
_entity.pdbx_description
1 polymer ?
#
loop_
_entity_poly.entity_id
_entity_poly.type
_entity_poly.pdbx_seq_one_letter_code
_entity_poly.pdbx_strand_id
1 'polypeptide(L)'
;MKKLLNLSTMVTTIIVLFFMTNCKKDSAGPLNPLNCSTNAEKVTAAVTTFSQNPTNANCEKYKEAVRDFYKSCSTFYTGATKKDLDDFLAEPCDY
;
A
#
# COMPACT_ATOMS: atom_id res chain seq x y z
N MET A 1 -20.32 -23.79 40.30
CA MET A 1 -20.63 -23.35 38.93
C MET A 1 -19.54 -22.40 38.44
N LYS A 2 -18.50 -22.92 37.76
CA LYS A 2 -17.31 -22.14 37.31
C LYS A 2 -16.72 -22.68 35.98
N LYS A 3 -17.51 -23.35 35.16
CA LYS A 3 -17.00 -24.07 33.96
C LYS A 3 -17.75 -23.73 32.66
N LEU A 4 -18.38 -22.55 32.56
CA LEU A 4 -19.11 -22.16 31.35
C LEU A 4 -18.57 -20.88 30.67
N LEU A 5 -17.45 -20.32 31.13
CA LEU A 5 -16.88 -19.08 30.56
C LEU A 5 -15.66 -19.29 29.65
N ASN A 6 -15.24 -20.54 29.38
CA ASN A 6 -14.00 -20.82 28.63
C ASN A 6 -14.21 -21.45 27.24
N LEU A 7 -15.43 -21.43 26.69
CA LEU A 7 -15.69 -22.00 25.35
C LEU A 7 -16.03 -20.95 24.28
N SER A 8 -16.26 -19.69 24.66
CA SER A 8 -16.65 -18.63 23.71
C SER A 8 -15.47 -17.81 23.18
N THR A 9 -14.27 -17.97 23.72
CA THR A 9 -13.07 -17.16 23.37
C THR A 9 -12.10 -17.88 22.43
N MET A 10 -12.41 -19.09 21.98
CA MET A 10 -11.52 -19.89 21.12
C MET A 10 -11.96 -19.94 19.64
N VAL A 11 -13.15 -19.43 19.32
CA VAL A 11 -13.70 -19.45 17.94
C VAL A 11 -13.31 -18.18 17.16
N THR A 12 -13.03 -17.07 17.83
CA THR A 12 -12.72 -15.79 17.19
C THR A 12 -11.30 -15.70 16.62
N THR A 13 -10.37 -16.54 17.08
CA THR A 13 -8.95 -16.47 16.67
C THR A 13 -8.67 -17.25 15.37
N ILE A 14 -9.56 -18.13 14.94
CA ILE A 14 -9.35 -19.00 13.75
C ILE A 14 -9.77 -18.31 12.45
N ILE A 15 -10.70 -17.35 12.49
CA ILE A 15 -11.20 -16.68 11.28
C ILE A 15 -10.19 -15.67 10.71
N VAL A 16 -9.30 -15.12 11.54
CA VAL A 16 -8.26 -14.17 11.08
C VAL A 16 -7.12 -14.87 10.31
N LEU A 17 -6.89 -16.16 10.57
CA LEU A 17 -5.83 -16.93 9.90
C LEU A 17 -6.23 -17.46 8.51
N PHE A 18 -7.52 -17.47 8.17
CA PHE A 18 -7.99 -17.94 6.86
C PHE A 18 -7.93 -16.86 5.76
N PHE A 19 -7.73 -15.59 6.11
CA PHE A 19 -7.56 -14.51 5.13
C PHE A 19 -6.10 -14.33 4.66
N MET A 20 -5.13 -15.09 5.19
CA MET A 20 -3.71 -14.93 4.85
C MET A 20 -3.17 -15.94 3.80
N THR A 21 -3.99 -16.84 3.26
CA THR A 21 -3.51 -17.91 2.36
C THR A 21 -3.72 -17.65 0.86
N ASN A 22 -4.19 -16.47 0.46
CA ASN A 22 -4.33 -16.11 -0.96
C ASN A 22 -3.17 -15.26 -1.53
N CYS A 23 -2.01 -15.26 -0.89
CA CYS A 23 -0.77 -14.88 -1.58
C CYS A 23 -0.22 -16.08 -2.36
N LYS A 24 -0.99 -16.58 -3.34
CA LYS A 24 -0.41 -17.44 -4.38
C LYS A 24 0.57 -16.57 -5.18
N LYS A 25 1.85 -16.84 -4.95
CA LYS A 25 2.97 -16.47 -5.83
C LYS A 25 2.76 -17.17 -7.16
N ASP A 26 1.99 -16.55 -8.06
CA ASP A 26 2.01 -16.87 -9.47
C ASP A 26 1.51 -15.67 -10.28
N SER A 27 2.15 -15.46 -11.42
CA SER A 27 1.72 -14.65 -12.57
C SER A 27 2.46 -13.32 -12.74
N ALA A 28 3.57 -13.42 -13.48
CA ALA A 28 4.11 -12.36 -14.32
C ALA A 28 3.08 -11.94 -15.38
N GLY A 29 2.04 -11.23 -14.95
CA GLY A 29 1.12 -10.45 -15.78
C GLY A 29 1.19 -8.97 -15.36
N PRO A 30 0.54 -8.06 -16.11
CA PRO A 30 0.51 -6.62 -15.80
C PRO A 30 -0.15 -6.28 -14.45
N LEU A 31 -0.73 -7.29 -13.80
CA LEU A 31 -1.42 -7.28 -12.51
C LEU A 31 -0.62 -8.09 -11.47
N ASN A 32 0.71 -8.00 -11.47
CA ASN A 32 1.53 -8.74 -10.50
C ASN A 32 1.40 -8.11 -9.10
N PRO A 33 0.80 -8.82 -8.10
CA PRO A 33 0.66 -8.29 -6.75
C PRO A 33 2.01 -7.98 -6.08
N LEU A 34 3.10 -8.65 -6.49
CA LEU A 34 4.45 -8.32 -6.04
C LEU A 34 4.86 -6.90 -6.43
N ASN A 35 4.51 -6.43 -7.64
CA ASN A 35 4.88 -5.08 -8.08
C ASN A 35 4.13 -4.00 -7.28
N CYS A 36 2.95 -4.32 -6.78
CA CYS A 36 2.18 -3.43 -5.91
C CYS A 36 2.83 -3.31 -4.52
N SER A 37 3.16 -4.46 -3.89
CA SER A 37 3.83 -4.49 -2.59
C SER A 37 5.21 -3.81 -2.64
N THR A 38 6.04 -4.12 -3.63
CA THR A 38 7.36 -3.53 -3.77
C THR A 38 7.31 -2.02 -4.01
N ASN A 39 6.34 -1.52 -4.77
CA ASN A 39 6.21 -0.08 -4.97
C ASN A 39 5.63 0.62 -3.73
N ALA A 40 4.80 -0.03 -2.92
CA ALA A 40 4.34 0.52 -1.63
C ALA A 40 5.50 0.73 -0.65
N GLU A 41 6.47 -0.20 -0.62
CA GLU A 41 7.70 -0.05 0.17
C GLU A 41 8.53 1.14 -0.31
N LYS A 42 8.62 1.35 -1.65
CA LYS A 42 9.32 2.51 -2.21
C LYS A 42 8.66 3.83 -1.85
N VAL A 43 7.32 3.90 -1.85
CA VAL A 43 6.58 5.09 -1.37
C VAL A 43 6.96 5.38 0.08
N THR A 44 6.96 4.36 0.94
CA THR A 44 7.31 4.48 2.36
C THR A 44 8.75 4.97 2.55
N ALA A 45 9.70 4.43 1.80
CA ALA A 45 11.09 4.86 1.84
C ALA A 45 11.27 6.30 1.34
N ALA A 46 10.58 6.68 0.27
CA ALA A 46 10.66 8.01 -0.32
C ALA A 46 10.05 9.08 0.59
N VAL A 47 8.88 8.82 1.20
CA VAL A 47 8.27 9.76 2.16
C VAL A 47 9.11 9.89 3.44
N THR A 48 9.71 8.80 3.92
CA THR A 48 10.64 8.84 5.05
C THR A 48 11.87 9.70 4.72
N THR A 49 12.45 9.51 3.53
CA THR A 49 13.58 10.33 3.07
C THR A 49 13.21 11.79 2.96
N PHE A 50 12.04 12.08 2.38
CA PHE A 50 11.55 13.43 2.18
C PHE A 50 11.23 14.13 3.51
N SER A 51 10.56 13.45 4.44
CA SER A 51 10.28 13.99 5.78
C SER A 51 11.53 14.26 6.62
N GLN A 52 12.59 13.48 6.45
CA GLN A 52 13.87 13.70 7.13
C GLN A 52 14.73 14.78 6.46
N ASN A 53 14.58 14.96 5.14
CA ASN A 53 15.35 15.91 4.35
C ASN A 53 14.46 16.54 3.26
N PRO A 54 13.66 17.57 3.62
CA PRO A 54 12.71 18.17 2.70
C PRO A 54 13.43 19.04 1.69
N THR A 55 13.64 18.49 0.50
CA THR A 55 14.20 19.20 -0.65
C THR A 55 13.32 18.91 -1.86
N ASN A 56 13.33 19.80 -2.85
CA ASN A 56 12.61 19.59 -4.11
C ASN A 56 12.95 18.24 -4.76
N ALA A 57 14.23 17.85 -4.75
CA ALA A 57 14.66 16.56 -5.29
C ALA A 57 14.05 15.36 -4.56
N ASN A 58 13.89 15.43 -3.24
CA ASN A 58 13.29 14.34 -2.46
C ASN A 58 11.75 14.33 -2.56
N CYS A 59 11.13 15.50 -2.69
CA CYS A 59 9.69 15.63 -2.97
C CYS A 59 9.34 15.02 -4.34
N GLU A 60 10.10 15.33 -5.39
CA GLU A 60 9.88 14.76 -6.73
C GLU A 60 10.05 13.23 -6.74
N LYS A 61 11.05 12.71 -6.01
CA LYS A 61 11.21 11.25 -5.83
C LYS A 61 10.02 10.60 -5.11
N TYR A 62 9.45 11.28 -4.13
CA TYR A 62 8.25 10.79 -3.44
C TYR A 62 7.05 10.78 -4.39
N LYS A 63 6.84 11.87 -5.14
CA LYS A 63 5.77 11.95 -6.15
C LYS A 63 5.89 10.86 -7.21
N GLU A 64 7.09 10.60 -7.70
CA GLU A 64 7.40 9.51 -8.62
C GLU A 64 7.07 8.13 -8.02
N ALA A 65 7.45 7.87 -6.77
CA ALA A 65 7.15 6.61 -6.09
C ALA A 65 5.63 6.39 -5.96
N VAL A 66 4.87 7.44 -5.63
CA VAL A 66 3.40 7.37 -5.52
C VAL A 66 2.77 7.08 -6.88
N ARG A 67 3.21 7.76 -7.94
CA ARG A 67 2.76 7.49 -9.32
C ARG A 67 3.00 6.04 -9.71
N ASP A 68 4.19 5.52 -9.44
CA ASP A 68 4.58 4.17 -9.84
C ASP A 68 3.84 3.09 -9.03
N PHE A 69 3.51 3.38 -7.77
CA PHE A 69 2.62 2.55 -6.96
C PHE A 69 1.21 2.48 -7.57
N TYR A 70 0.57 3.62 -7.84
CA TYR A 70 -0.77 3.61 -8.43
C TYR A 70 -0.80 2.92 -9.81
N LYS A 71 0.24 3.11 -10.63
CA LYS A 71 0.36 2.42 -11.92
C LYS A 71 0.56 0.90 -11.79
N SER A 72 1.28 0.44 -10.76
CA SER A 72 1.49 -1.00 -10.55
C SER A 72 0.33 -1.70 -9.83
N CYS A 73 -0.58 -0.93 -9.24
CA CYS A 73 -1.69 -1.39 -8.43
C CYS A 73 -3.04 -1.04 -9.08
N SER A 74 -3.39 -1.66 -10.20
CA SER A 74 -4.62 -1.31 -10.95
C SER A 74 -5.92 -1.55 -10.18
N THR A 75 -5.89 -2.33 -9.09
CA THR A 75 -7.00 -2.47 -8.13
C THR A 75 -7.28 -1.21 -7.31
N PHE A 76 -6.27 -0.37 -7.10
CA PHE A 76 -6.36 0.89 -6.35
C PHE A 76 -6.49 2.11 -7.26
N TYR A 77 -6.18 1.96 -8.56
CA TYR A 77 -6.29 2.99 -9.57
C TYR A 77 -7.70 3.00 -10.20
N THR A 78 -8.63 3.60 -9.46
CA THR A 78 -9.98 3.92 -9.90
C THR A 78 -10.00 5.30 -10.59
N GLY A 79 -11.09 5.65 -11.29
CA GLY A 79 -11.22 6.98 -11.90
C GLY A 79 -11.13 8.14 -10.89
N ALA A 80 -11.62 7.94 -9.67
CA ALA A 80 -11.52 8.95 -8.59
C ALA A 80 -10.08 9.10 -8.10
N THR A 81 -9.41 7.99 -7.77
CA THR A 81 -8.00 8.01 -7.32
C THR A 81 -7.02 8.43 -8.41
N LYS A 82 -7.40 8.29 -9.69
CA LYS A 82 -6.65 8.89 -10.80
C LYS A 82 -6.63 10.41 -10.73
N LYS A 83 -7.78 11.06 -10.49
CA LYS A 83 -7.84 12.52 -10.39
C LYS A 83 -7.02 13.00 -9.19
N ASP A 84 -7.17 12.35 -8.04
CA ASP A 84 -6.39 12.71 -6.84
C ASP A 84 -4.89 12.53 -7.07
N LEU A 85 -4.48 11.49 -7.80
CA LEU A 85 -3.08 11.31 -8.20
C LEU A 85 -2.62 12.41 -9.15
N ASP A 86 -3.39 12.72 -10.19
CA ASP A 86 -3.03 13.74 -11.17
C ASP A 86 -2.92 15.13 -10.52
N ASP A 87 -3.85 15.46 -9.60
CA ASP A 87 -3.83 16.70 -8.81
C ASP A 87 -2.60 16.73 -7.89
N PHE A 88 -2.30 15.64 -7.19
CA PHE A 88 -1.09 15.52 -6.35
C PHE A 88 0.21 15.63 -7.17
N LEU A 89 0.25 15.07 -8.37
CA LEU A 89 1.42 15.15 -9.25
C LEU A 89 1.58 16.55 -9.87
N ALA A 90 0.50 17.32 -9.99
CA ALA A 90 0.53 18.70 -10.48
C ALA A 90 0.97 19.72 -9.42
N GLU A 91 0.83 19.40 -8.12
CA GLU A 91 1.29 20.28 -7.04
C GLU A 91 2.82 20.44 -7.09
N PRO A 92 3.36 21.68 -7.19
CA PRO A 92 4.80 21.88 -7.28
C PRO A 92 5.50 21.49 -5.97
N CYS A 93 6.72 20.97 -6.09
CA CYS A 93 7.61 20.79 -4.94
C CYS A 93 8.28 22.13 -4.60
N ASP A 94 7.86 22.76 -3.51
CA ASP A 94 8.37 24.05 -3.01
C ASP A 94 8.93 23.93 -1.58
N TYR A 95 10.10 23.28 -1.44
CA TYR A 95 10.80 23.01 -0.17
C TYR A 95 12.19 23.64 -0.11
#